data_AF-A0A8J9ZEL4-F1
#
_entry.id   AF-A0A8J9ZEL4-F1
#
_cell.length_a   1.000
_cell.length_b   1.000
_cell.length_c   1.000
_cell.angle_alpha   90.00
_cell.angle_beta   90.00
_cell.angle_gamma   90.00
#
_symmetry.space_group_name_H-M   'P 1'
#
loop_
_entity.id
_entity.type
_entity.pdbx_description
1 polymer ?
#
loop_
_entity_poly.entity_id
_entity_poly.type
_entity_poly.pdbx_seq_one_letter_code
_entity_poly.pdbx_strand_id
1 'polypeptide(L)'
;MEIMRACTRVLAWKNISLSSKLLGAGHFGEVRKGTVKINGDRIQSAIKVLKRGADEESKEEFHQEVDIMRHAGFHCNIINLLGVCNHEGKSFIIIIIIIVVVVVIVVVIIIIIIIIIIIIITIKS
;
A
#
# COMPACT_ATOMS: atom_id res chain seq x y z
N MET A 1 1.49 6.66 19.78
CA MET A 1 0.20 7.22 19.30
C MET A 1 0.34 8.37 18.29
N GLU A 2 1.53 8.95 18.06
CA GLU A 2 1.70 10.03 17.06
C GLU A 2 1.67 9.57 15.59
N ILE A 3 1.89 8.28 15.31
CA ILE A 3 1.90 7.72 13.95
C ILE A 3 0.51 7.84 13.28
N MET A 4 -0.57 7.95 14.08
CA MET A 4 -1.97 7.98 13.65
C MET A 4 -2.47 9.35 13.14
N ARG A 5 -1.69 10.42 13.23
CA ARG A 5 -2.15 11.80 12.91
C ARG A 5 -1.79 12.32 11.51
N ALA A 6 -1.28 11.49 10.61
CA ALA A 6 -0.69 12.01 9.38
C ALA A 6 -1.74 12.43 8.32
N CYS A 7 -2.09 13.72 8.28
CA CYS A 7 -2.25 14.41 7.00
C CYS A 7 -0.98 14.15 6.19
N THR A 8 -1.13 13.79 4.92
CA THR A 8 -0.05 13.25 4.08
C THR A 8 1.25 14.05 4.16
N ARG A 9 2.33 13.41 4.61
CA ARG A 9 3.64 14.07 4.76
C ARG A 9 4.50 13.91 3.50
N VAL A 10 5.36 14.89 3.25
CA VAL A 10 6.47 14.74 2.29
C VAL A 10 7.62 14.02 3.00
N LEU A 11 8.04 12.89 2.43
CA LEU A 11 9.12 12.04 2.94
C LEU A 11 10.39 12.29 2.13
N ALA A 12 11.53 12.36 2.83
CA ALA A 12 12.84 12.47 2.18
C ALA A 12 13.30 11.09 1.66
N TRP A 13 13.87 11.05 0.46
CA TRP A 13 14.38 9.82 -0.16
C TRP A 13 15.32 9.01 0.75
N LYS A 14 16.21 9.69 1.48
CA LYS A 14 17.16 9.06 2.43
C LYS A 14 16.49 8.23 3.54
N ASN A 15 15.21 8.47 3.81
CA ASN A 15 14.45 7.73 4.82
C ASN A 15 13.75 6.49 4.25
N ILE A 16 13.91 6.21 2.96
CA ILE A 16 13.24 5.11 2.26
C ILE A 16 14.29 4.07 1.88
N SER A 17 13.99 2.81 2.15
CA SER A 17 14.79 1.69 1.69
C SER A 17 13.92 0.74 0.89
N LEU A 18 14.16 0.62 -0.41
CA LEU A 18 13.50 -0.34 -1.29
C LEU A 18 14.19 -1.71 -1.19
N SER A 19 13.40 -2.77 -1.13
CA SER A 19 13.85 -4.15 -1.30
C SER A 19 13.82 -4.53 -2.78
N SER A 20 14.63 -5.52 -3.15
CA SER A 20 14.56 -6.15 -4.47
C SER A 20 13.22 -6.88 -4.70
N LYS A 21 12.50 -7.26 -3.64
CA LYS A 21 11.22 -8.00 -3.72
C LYS A 21 10.09 -7.15 -4.31
N LEU A 22 9.64 -7.53 -5.51
CA LEU A 22 8.41 -7.06 -6.13
C LEU A 22 7.20 -7.67 -5.41
N LEU A 23 6.22 -6.84 -5.07
CA LEU A 23 4.94 -7.26 -4.47
C LEU A 23 3.81 -7.25 -5.51
N GLY A 24 3.90 -6.40 -6.53
CA GLY A 24 2.96 -6.35 -7.63
C GLY A 24 3.39 -5.33 -8.69
N ALA A 25 2.86 -5.45 -9.89
CA ALA A 25 3.03 -4.47 -10.96
C ALA A 25 1.67 -4.19 -11.60
N GLY A 26 1.44 -2.94 -11.98
CA GLY A 26 0.20 -2.48 -12.61
C GLY A 26 0.46 -1.42 -13.65
N HIS A 27 -0.62 -0.79 -14.12
CA HIS A 27 -0.62 0.24 -15.16
C HIS A 27 0.39 1.36 -14.84
N PHE A 28 0.23 1.96 -13.66
CA PHE A 28 0.99 3.13 -13.20
C PHE A 28 2.44 2.81 -12.78
N GLY A 29 2.76 1.54 -12.50
CA GLY A 29 4.11 1.18 -12.01
C GLY A 29 4.16 -0.07 -11.15
N GLU A 30 5.20 -0.17 -10.34
CA GLU A 30 5.50 -1.35 -9.54
C GLU A 30 5.41 -1.07 -8.04
N VAL A 31 4.91 -2.04 -7.29
CA VAL A 31 4.88 -2.04 -5.84
C VAL A 31 5.99 -2.94 -5.35
N ARG A 32 6.92 -2.39 -4.57
CA ARG A 32 8.03 -3.15 -3.97
C ARG A 32 7.94 -3.17 -2.47
N LYS A 33 8.45 -4.24 -1.85
CA LYS A 33 8.65 -4.27 -0.39
C LYS A 33 9.71 -3.24 -0.02
N GLY A 34 9.60 -2.61 1.13
CA GLY A 34 10.63 -1.74 1.66
C GLY A 34 10.39 -1.32 3.10
N THR A 35 11.15 -0.32 3.55
CA THR A 35 10.98 0.30 4.86
C THR A 35 11.07 1.80 4.76
N VAL A 36 10.37 2.49 5.66
CA VAL A 36 10.38 3.95 5.76
C VAL A 36 10.71 4.35 7.19
N LYS A 37 11.65 5.29 7.33
CA LYS A 37 12.07 5.83 8.62
C LYS A 37 11.23 7.05 8.98
N ILE A 38 10.48 6.97 10.08
CA ILE A 38 9.61 8.03 10.59
C ILE A 38 9.89 8.21 12.08
N ASN A 39 10.25 9.41 12.51
CA ASN A 39 10.52 9.74 13.92
C ASN A 39 11.54 8.80 14.60
N GLY A 40 12.47 8.22 13.83
CA GLY A 40 13.45 7.26 14.32
C GLY A 40 13.08 5.80 14.03
N ASP A 41 11.79 5.49 13.92
CA ASP A 41 11.27 4.13 13.73
C ASP A 41 11.31 3.70 12.26
N ARG A 42 11.66 2.43 12.02
CA ARG A 42 11.58 1.81 10.69
C ARG A 42 10.28 1.02 10.55
N ILE A 43 9.43 1.48 9.66
CA ILE A 43 8.13 0.87 9.39
C ILE A 43 8.24 0.04 8.12
N GLN A 44 7.79 -1.22 8.13
CA GLN A 44 7.70 -2.02 6.89
C GLN A 44 6.59 -1.47 6.00
N SER A 45 6.85 -1.42 4.70
CA SER A 45 6.03 -0.68 3.76
C SER A 45 6.03 -1.32 2.37
N ALA A 46 5.02 -1.00 1.58
CA ALA A 46 4.90 -1.44 0.20
C ALA A 46 4.87 -0.21 -0.71
N ILE A 47 6.00 0.11 -1.31
CA ILE A 47 6.27 1.39 -1.94
C ILE A 47 5.91 1.30 -3.42
N LYS A 48 5.03 2.19 -3.90
CA LYS A 48 4.57 2.25 -5.28
C LYS A 48 5.45 3.20 -6.08
N VAL A 49 6.23 2.63 -6.98
CA VAL A 49 7.19 3.33 -7.81
C VAL A 49 6.57 3.56 -9.18
N LEU A 50 6.41 4.83 -9.57
CA LEU A 50 6.01 5.18 -10.93
C LEU A 50 7.14 4.80 -11.90
N LYS A 51 6.79 4.31 -13.09
CA LYS A 51 7.79 3.96 -14.12
C LYS A 51 8.58 5.20 -14.54
N ARG A 52 9.86 5.02 -14.89
CA ARG A 52 10.64 6.09 -15.51
C ARG A 52 10.02 6.44 -16.85
N GLY A 53 9.83 7.72 -17.11
CA GLY A 53 9.24 8.19 -18.37
C GLY A 53 7.74 7.89 -18.51
N ALA A 54 7.02 7.71 -17.40
CA ALA A 54 5.56 7.68 -17.44
C ALA A 54 5.01 8.94 -18.14
N ASP A 55 3.99 8.76 -18.97
CA ASP A 55 3.28 9.86 -19.62
C ASP A 55 2.51 10.72 -18.62
N GLU A 56 2.02 11.88 -19.07
CA GLU A 56 1.28 12.80 -18.20
C GLU A 56 -0.03 12.18 -17.70
N GLU A 57 -0.69 11.34 -18.49
CA GLU A 57 -1.90 10.62 -18.09
C GLU A 57 -1.60 9.69 -16.90
N SER A 58 -0.58 8.83 -17.00
CA SER A 58 -0.17 7.94 -15.92
C SER A 58 0.25 8.70 -14.67
N LYS A 59 0.87 9.88 -14.81
CA LYS A 59 1.21 10.74 -13.67
C LYS A 59 -0.05 11.29 -13.01
N GLU A 60 -1.02 11.76 -13.80
CA GLU A 60 -2.26 12.33 -13.30
C GLU A 60 -3.13 11.27 -12.60
N GLU A 61 -3.29 10.09 -13.18
CA GLU A 61 -3.96 8.95 -12.54
C GLU A 61 -3.29 8.56 -11.22
N PHE A 62 -1.95 8.58 -11.19
CA PHE A 62 -1.16 8.31 -9.99
C PHE A 62 -1.37 9.38 -8.91
N HIS A 63 -1.47 10.66 -9.29
CA HIS A 63 -1.82 11.74 -8.37
C HIS A 63 -3.25 11.63 -7.84
N GLN A 64 -4.21 11.24 -8.69
CA GLN A 64 -5.59 11.00 -8.26
C GLN A 64 -5.67 9.88 -7.21
N GLU A 65 -4.92 8.79 -7.39
CA GLU A 65 -4.87 7.72 -6.39
C GLU A 65 -4.30 8.20 -5.05
N VAL A 66 -3.25 9.05 -5.06
CA VAL A 66 -2.78 9.71 -3.82
C VAL A 66 -3.91 10.46 -3.16
N ASP A 67 -4.60 11.31 -3.92
CA ASP A 67 -5.61 12.21 -3.37
C ASP A 67 -6.81 11.43 -2.83
N ILE A 68 -7.23 10.35 -3.47
CA ILE A 68 -8.24 9.43 -2.93
C ILE A 68 -7.77 8.89 -1.57
N MET A 69 -6.53 8.41 -1.47
CA MET A 69 -6.00 7.89 -0.21
C MET A 69 -5.81 8.99 0.85
N ARG A 70 -5.54 10.25 0.45
CA ARG A 70 -5.50 11.38 1.39
C ARG A 70 -6.86 11.64 2.00
N HIS A 71 -7.90 11.67 1.17
CA HIS A 71 -9.27 11.94 1.60
C HIS A 71 -9.86 10.79 2.42
N ALA A 72 -9.48 9.54 2.12
CA ALA A 72 -9.89 8.37 2.90
C ALA A 72 -9.40 8.43 4.36
N GLY A 73 -8.33 9.19 4.63
CA GLY A 73 -7.80 9.40 5.97
C GLY A 73 -7.15 8.15 6.56
N PHE A 74 -7.07 8.13 7.90
CA PHE A 74 -6.49 7.01 8.63
C PHE A 74 -7.56 6.08 9.17
N HIS A 75 -7.47 4.79 8.85
CA HIS A 75 -8.35 3.77 9.42
C HIS A 75 -7.61 2.45 9.63
N CYS A 76 -7.94 1.72 10.70
CA CYS A 76 -7.27 0.46 11.05
C CYS A 76 -7.51 -0.67 10.02
N ASN A 77 -8.60 -0.57 9.26
CA ASN A 77 -9.01 -1.60 8.30
C ASN A 77 -8.84 -1.17 6.83
N ILE A 78 -8.19 -0.05 6.55
CA ILE A 78 -7.97 0.46 5.19
C ILE A 78 -6.48 0.72 4.99
N ILE A 79 -6.01 0.64 3.75
CA ILE A 79 -4.63 0.98 3.41
C ILE A 79 -4.43 2.47 3.68
N ASN A 80 -3.50 2.79 4.57
CA ASN A 80 -3.22 4.18 4.93
C ASN A 80 -2.05 4.73 4.13
N LEU A 81 -2.22 5.92 3.56
CA LEU A 81 -1.10 6.65 2.96
C LEU A 81 -0.26 7.30 4.06
N LEU A 82 0.99 6.87 4.22
CA LEU A 82 1.89 7.49 5.22
C LEU A 82 2.69 8.67 4.68
N GLY A 83 2.93 8.75 3.36
CA GLY A 83 3.54 9.93 2.75
C GLY A 83 3.85 9.78 1.26
N VAL A 84 4.44 10.83 0.69
CA VAL A 84 4.86 10.88 -0.72
C VAL A 84 6.32 11.36 -0.79
N CYS A 85 7.08 10.94 -1.79
CA CYS A 85 8.46 11.39 -1.98
C CYS A 85 8.72 11.73 -3.44
N ASN A 86 9.24 12.92 -3.68
CA ASN A 86 9.74 13.29 -5.00
C ASN A 86 11.27 13.40 -4.93
N HIS A 87 11.99 12.71 -5.81
CA HIS A 87 13.45 12.76 -5.84
C HIS A 87 13.99 12.66 -7.27
N GLU A 88 14.83 13.61 -7.68
CA GLU A 88 15.54 13.64 -8.98
C GLU A 88 14.64 13.51 -10.22
N GLY A 89 13.48 14.17 -10.24
CA GLY A 89 12.55 14.07 -11.37
C GLY A 89 11.91 12.69 -11.54
N LYS A 90 12.13 11.78 -10.57
CA LYS A 90 11.39 10.53 -10.42
C LYS A 90 10.35 10.77 -9.31
N SER A 91 9.09 10.78 -9.69
CA SER A 91 7.98 10.82 -8.73
C SER A 91 7.82 9.45 -8.09
N PHE A 92 7.97 9.35 -6.77
CA PHE A 92 7.75 8.12 -6.01
C PHE A 92 6.53 8.31 -5.09
N ILE A 93 5.55 7.41 -5.10
CA ILE A 93 4.54 7.37 -4.03
C ILE A 93 4.96 6.32 -3.03
N ILE A 94 5.08 6.75 -1.78
CA ILE A 94 5.32 5.85 -0.67
C ILE A 94 3.97 5.49 -0.06
N ILE A 95 3.29 4.56 -0.70
CA ILE A 95 2.15 3.93 -0.07
C ILE A 95 2.70 3.07 1.07
N ILE A 96 2.03 3.08 2.22
CA ILE A 96 2.32 2.08 3.25
C ILE A 96 1.10 1.17 3.32
N ILE A 97 1.26 -0.01 2.74
CA ILE A 97 0.29 -1.09 2.95
C ILE A 97 0.48 -1.60 4.38
N ILE A 98 -0.21 -0.99 5.34
CA ILE A 98 -0.56 -1.65 6.60
C ILE A 98 -1.88 -2.36 6.35
N ILE A 99 -1.83 -3.43 5.56
CA ILE A 99 -2.85 -4.47 5.68
C ILE A 99 -2.15 -5.82 5.59
N VAL A 100 -1.55 -6.20 6.71
CA VAL A 100 -1.37 -7.64 7.01
C VAL A 100 -2.65 -8.17 7.68
N VAL A 101 -3.55 -7.31 8.18
CA VAL A 101 -4.69 -7.75 8.99
C VAL A 101 -5.95 -7.97 8.16
N VAL A 102 -6.40 -7.03 7.33
CA VAL A 102 -7.64 -7.20 6.54
C VAL A 102 -7.52 -8.18 5.38
N VAL A 103 -6.40 -8.23 4.65
CA VAL A 103 -6.20 -9.26 3.62
C VAL A 103 -6.20 -10.65 4.26
N VAL A 104 -5.52 -10.81 5.39
CA VAL A 104 -5.50 -12.09 6.12
C VAL A 104 -6.89 -12.42 6.66
N ILE A 105 -7.61 -11.47 7.27
CA ILE A 105 -8.97 -11.69 7.77
C ILE A 105 -9.93 -12.02 6.64
N VAL A 106 -9.91 -11.28 5.53
CA VAL A 106 -10.79 -11.53 4.37
C VAL A 106 -10.46 -12.89 3.74
N VAL A 107 -9.19 -13.24 3.58
CA VAL A 107 -8.77 -14.56 3.08
C VAL A 107 -9.20 -15.67 4.05
N VAL A 108 -9.05 -15.48 5.36
CA VAL A 108 -9.49 -16.44 6.38
C VAL A 108 -11.01 -16.60 6.36
N ILE A 109 -11.77 -15.51 6.25
CA ILE A 109 -13.24 -15.54 6.14
C ILE A 109 -13.67 -16.29 4.88
N ILE A 110 -13.03 -16.01 3.72
CA ILE A 110 -13.32 -16.71 2.47
C ILE A 110 -13.02 -18.22 2.60
N ILE A 111 -11.88 -18.59 3.19
CA ILE A 111 -11.53 -20.00 3.44
C ILE A 111 -12.56 -20.68 4.34
N ILE A 112 -12.98 -20.03 5.43
CA ILE A 112 -14.02 -20.56 6.34
C ILE A 112 -15.34 -20.77 5.59
N ILE A 113 -15.77 -19.80 4.78
CA ILE A 113 -17.00 -19.91 3.97
C ILE A 113 -16.92 -21.09 3.01
N ILE A 114 -15.79 -21.26 2.31
CA ILE A 114 -15.58 -22.39 1.37
C ILE A 114 -15.67 -23.73 2.11
N ILE A 115 -15.03 -23.86 3.29
CA ILE A 115 -15.08 -25.08 4.09
C ILE A 115 -16.51 -25.41 4.52
N ILE A 116 -17.28 -24.41 4.97
CA ILE A 116 -18.69 -24.59 5.35
C ILE A 116 -19.52 -25.09 4.17
N ILE A 117 -19.32 -24.50 2.98
CA ILE A 117 -20.03 -24.91 1.76
C ILE A 117 -19.72 -26.37 1.40
N ILE A 118 -18.45 -26.78 1.45
CA ILE A 118 -18.03 -28.16 1.17
C ILE A 118 -18.69 -29.13 2.15
N ILE A 119 -18.68 -28.82 3.46
CA ILE A 119 -19.30 -29.65 4.49
C ILE A 119 -20.82 -29.80 4.24
N ILE A 120 -21.52 -28.71 3.91
CA ILE A 120 -22.95 -28.75 3.60
C ILE A 120 -23.23 -29.63 2.39
N ILE A 121 -22.41 -29.55 1.35
CA ILE A 121 -22.54 -30.39 0.14
C ILE A 121 -22.29 -31.87 0.47
N THR A 122 -21.25 -32.17 1.24
CA THR A 122 -20.91 -33.55 1.62
C THR A 122 -21.93 -34.19 2.57
N ILE A 123 -22.56 -33.43 3.47
CA ILE A 123 -23.61 -33.94 4.37
C ILE A 123 -24.94 -34.14 3.66
N LYS A 124 -25.20 -33.39 2.57
CA LYS A 124 -26.44 -33.45 1.81
C LYS A 124 -26.42 -34.49 0.66
N SER A 125 -25.27 -35.11 0.40
CA SER A 125 -25.09 -36.24 -0.53
C SER A 125 -25.08 -37.57 0.21
#